data_AF-A0A136IK65-F1
#
_entry.id   AF-A0A136IK65-F1
#
_cell.length_a   1.000
_cell.length_b   1.000
_cell.length_c   1.000
_cell.angle_alpha   90.00
_cell.angle_beta   90.00
_cell.angle_gamma   90.00
#
_symmetry.space_group_name_H-M   'P 1'
#
loop_
_entity.id
_entity.type
_entity.pdbx_description
1 polymer ?
#
loop_
_entity_poly.entity_id
_entity_poly.type
_entity_poly.pdbx_seq_one_letter_code
_entity_poly.pdbx_strand_id
1 'polypeptide(L)' 'LTARACVANGCKCKVGLPQGQYCGNCVLRSDGSWAITAKRVSTHIYECNPSGGCCSYGYAGDCGGLNARCR' A
#
# COMPACT_ATOMS: atom_id res chain seq x y z
N LEU A 1 -15.64 3.07 18.03
CA LEU A 1 -14.89 2.51 16.87
C LEU A 1 -14.66 3.64 15.88
N THR A 2 -13.42 4.11 15.67
CA THR A 2 -13.18 5.09 14.59
C THR A 2 -13.18 4.33 13.26
N ALA A 3 -14.25 4.51 12.50
CA ALA A 3 -14.42 3.92 11.20
C ALA A 3 -13.67 4.78 10.16
N ARG A 4 -12.85 4.12 9.33
CA ARG A 4 -12.46 4.53 7.97
C ARG A 4 -11.50 5.72 7.84
N ALA A 5 -10.21 5.48 8.11
CA ALA A 5 -9.14 6.19 7.39
C ALA A 5 -8.84 5.56 6.02
N CYS A 6 -9.69 4.67 5.49
CA CYS A 6 -9.56 4.21 4.11
C CYS A 6 -9.98 5.35 3.17
N VAL A 7 -9.00 6.11 2.68
CA VAL A 7 -9.20 7.08 1.61
C VAL A 7 -9.01 6.35 0.29
N ALA A 8 -10.12 6.05 -0.39
CA ALA A 8 -10.13 5.57 -1.76
C ALA A 8 -9.76 6.70 -2.73
N ASN A 9 -8.51 7.20 -2.67
CA ASN A 9 -7.99 8.27 -3.53
C ASN A 9 -7.72 7.81 -4.98
N GLY A 10 -8.38 6.72 -5.42
CA GLY A 10 -8.08 6.04 -6.67
C GLY A 10 -6.72 5.33 -6.68
N CYS A 11 -6.18 4.99 -5.51
CA CYS A 11 -4.97 4.17 -5.45
C CYS A 11 -5.27 2.78 -6.03
N LYS A 12 -4.25 2.15 -6.61
CA LYS A 12 -4.31 0.76 -7.07
C LYS A 12 -3.16 -0.03 -6.51
N CYS A 13 -3.43 -1.28 -6.16
CA CYS A 13 -2.40 -2.26 -5.88
C CYS A 13 -2.24 -3.23 -7.04
N LYS A 14 -1.12 -3.93 -7.04
CA LYS A 14 -0.92 -5.04 -7.97
C LYS A 14 -1.97 -6.13 -7.72
N VAL A 15 -2.61 -6.58 -8.79
CA VAL A 15 -3.59 -7.67 -8.75
C VAL A 15 -2.91 -8.96 -8.30
N GLY A 16 -3.58 -9.74 -7.46
CA GLY A 16 -3.04 -10.96 -6.89
C GLY A 16 -2.15 -10.75 -5.66
N LEU A 17 -1.97 -9.51 -5.18
CA LEU A 17 -1.39 -9.28 -3.87
C LEU A 17 -2.31 -9.81 -2.76
N PRO A 18 -1.76 -10.50 -1.74
CA PRO A 18 -2.56 -10.88 -0.59
C PRO A 18 -3.09 -9.63 0.11
N GLN A 19 -4.28 -9.75 0.69
CA GLN A 19 -4.85 -8.65 1.45
C GLN A 19 -3.94 -8.30 2.63
N GLY A 20 -3.57 -7.03 2.74
CA GLY A 20 -2.56 -6.60 3.70
C GLY A 20 -2.25 -5.12 3.59
N GLN A 21 -1.36 -4.65 4.45
CA GLN A 21 -0.92 -3.25 4.53
C GLN A 21 0.51 -3.09 3.99
N TYR A 22 0.60 -2.36 2.90
CA TYR A 22 1.78 -2.13 2.10
C TYR A 22 2.12 -0.63 2.13
N CYS A 23 3.38 -0.32 2.44
CA CYS A 23 3.89 1.03 2.28
C CYS A 23 3.97 1.40 0.80
N GLY A 24 3.84 2.69 0.48
CA GLY A 24 3.99 3.15 -0.91
C GLY A 24 5.42 2.95 -1.44
N ASN A 25 6.43 2.85 -0.60
CA ASN A 25 7.78 2.43 -1.00
C ASN A 25 8.01 0.91 -0.95
N CYS A 26 6.95 0.11 -0.82
CA CYS A 26 7.06 -1.34 -0.87
C CYS A 26 7.33 -1.83 -2.30
N VAL A 27 8.48 -2.49 -2.46
CA VAL A 27 8.84 -3.24 -3.66
C VAL A 27 8.70 -4.73 -3.36
N LEU A 28 7.92 -5.42 -4.19
CA LEU A 28 7.72 -6.86 -4.08
C LEU A 28 8.99 -7.59 -4.50
N ARG A 29 9.50 -8.45 -3.63
CA ARG A 29 10.72 -9.24 -3.91
C ARG A 29 10.54 -10.26 -5.03
N SER A 30 9.31 -10.65 -5.32
CA SER A 30 9.00 -11.67 -6.33
C SER A 30 9.38 -11.22 -7.74
N ASP A 31 9.18 -9.95 -8.06
CA ASP A 31 9.40 -9.44 -9.43
C ASP A 31 9.93 -7.99 -9.48
N GLY A 32 10.26 -7.39 -8.34
CA GLY A 32 10.75 -6.01 -8.27
C GLY A 32 9.68 -4.96 -8.56
N SER A 33 8.41 -5.34 -8.67
CA SER A 33 7.31 -4.39 -8.91
C SER A 33 6.88 -3.68 -7.63
N TRP A 34 6.35 -2.47 -7.74
CA TRP A 34 5.76 -1.76 -6.61
C TRP A 34 4.45 -2.41 -6.20
N ALA A 35 4.21 -2.56 -4.89
CA ALA A 35 2.94 -3.07 -4.40
C ALA A 35 1.77 -2.15 -4.80
N ILE A 36 2.00 -0.83 -4.74
CA ILE A 36 1.04 0.21 -5.11
C ILE A 36 1.43 0.73 -6.49
N THR A 37 0.53 0.53 -7.45
CA THR A 37 0.75 0.82 -8.87
C THR A 37 0.18 2.18 -9.29
N ALA A 38 -0.73 2.78 -8.50
CA ALA A 38 -1.29 4.10 -8.77
C ALA A 38 -1.46 4.96 -7.51
N LYS A 39 -1.30 6.28 -7.66
CA LYS A 39 -1.41 7.29 -6.57
C LYS A 39 -0.55 6.96 -5.34
N ARG A 40 0.63 6.41 -5.63
CA ARG A 40 1.66 5.97 -4.66
C ARG A 40 2.38 7.16 -4.05
N VAL A 41 2.44 7.19 -2.72
CA VAL A 41 3.26 8.11 -1.92
C VAL A 41 4.16 7.26 -1.04
N SER A 42 5.47 7.44 -1.14
CA SER A 42 6.46 6.56 -0.50
C SER A 42 6.31 6.46 1.02
N THR A 43 5.87 7.53 1.66
CA THR A 43 5.71 7.64 3.12
C THR A 43 4.30 7.26 3.61
N HIS A 44 3.41 6.83 2.73
CA HIS A 44 2.05 6.45 3.10
C HIS A 44 1.89 4.94 3.19
N ILE A 45 0.96 4.49 4.02
CA ILE A 45 0.53 3.10 4.08
C ILE A 45 -0.80 2.91 3.36
N TYR A 46 -0.89 1.81 2.62
CA TYR A 46 -2.03 1.43 1.82
C TYR A 46 -2.45 0.01 2.17
N GLU A 47 -3.73 -0.24 2.26
CA GLU A 47 -4.24 -1.61 2.36
C GLU A 47 -4.67 -2.08 0.99
N CYS A 48 -4.02 -3.12 0.50
CA CYS A 48 -4.30 -3.74 -0.77
C CYS A 48 -5.30 -4.88 -0.59
N ASN A 49 -6.07 -5.16 -1.64
CA ASN A 49 -6.86 -6.38 -1.76
C ASN A 49 -6.45 -7.18 -3.02
N PRO A 50 -6.78 -8.49 -3.09
CA PRO A 50 -6.42 -9.35 -4.22
C PRO A 50 -6.97 -8.88 -5.57
N SER A 51 -8.08 -8.15 -5.55
CA SER A 51 -8.70 -7.55 -6.74
C SER A 51 -7.94 -6.32 -7.29
N GLY A 52 -6.85 -5.90 -6.63
CA GLY A 52 -6.04 -4.75 -7.02
C GLY A 52 -6.59 -3.39 -6.56
N GLY A 53 -7.67 -3.40 -5.78
CA GLY A 53 -8.13 -2.20 -5.09
C GLY A 53 -7.23 -1.86 -3.91
N CYS A 54 -7.22 -0.59 -3.51
CA CYS A 54 -6.62 -0.21 -2.24
C CYS A 54 -7.27 0.96 -1.53
N CYS A 55 -6.94 1.03 -0.26
CA CYS A 55 -7.27 2.09 0.68
C CYS A 55 -5.99 2.78 1.11
N SER A 56 -5.88 4.10 0.95
CA SER A 56 -4.77 4.84 1.57
C SER A 56 -5.14 5.23 3.00
N TYR A 57 -4.30 4.86 3.96
CA TYR A 57 -4.43 5.25 5.36
C TYR A 57 -3.61 6.52 5.71
N GLY A 58 -2.95 7.11 4.71
CA GLY A 58 -2.12 8.30 4.88
C GLY A 58 -0.71 7.97 5.37
N TYR A 59 -0.04 8.99 5.90
CA TYR A 59 1.35 8.92 6.36
C TYR A 59 1.53 7.89 7.48
N ALA A 60 2.60 7.09 7.36
CA ALA A 60 3.04 6.17 8.40
C ALA A 60 4.55 6.32 8.58
N GLY A 61 5.00 6.50 9.83
CA GLY A 61 6.41 6.80 10.13
C GLY A 61 7.39 5.67 9.80
N ASP A 62 6.89 4.46 9.65
CA ASP A 62 7.63 3.28 9.20
C ASP A 62 7.71 3.16 7.67
N CYS A 63 6.91 3.92 6.93
CA CYS A 63 6.95 3.99 5.47
C CYS A 63 7.93 5.07 4.98
N GLY A 64 8.57 4.84 3.83
CA GLY A 64 9.58 5.72 3.26
C GLY A 64 11.03 5.40 3.66
N GLY A 65 11.22 4.49 4.62
CA GLY A 65 12.53 3.96 5.00
C GLY A 65 12.79 2.54 4.48
N LEU A 66 13.98 2.01 4.79
CA LEU A 66 14.40 0.63 4.42
C LEU A 66 13.57 -0.47 5.11
N ASN A 67 12.89 -0.14 6.22
CA ASN A 67 12.07 -1.06 7.02
C ASN A 67 10.58 -1.00 6.68
N ALA A 68 10.24 -0.49 5.49
CA ALA A 68 8.87 -0.33 5.06
C ALA A 68 8.11 -1.67 4.97
N ARG A 69 6.84 -1.63 5.36
CA ARG A 69 5.96 -2.81 5.38
C ARG A 69 5.55 -3.25 3.98
N CYS A 70 5.65 -4.55 3.74
CA CYS A 70 5.30 -5.23 2.50
C CYS A 70 4.52 -6.52 2.78
N ARG A 71 3.40 -6.45 3.52
CA ARG A 71 2.71 -7.62 4.08
C ARG A 71 1.21 -7.51 4.01
#